data_AF-A0A017RR74-F1
#
_entry.id   AF-A0A017RR74-F1
#
_cell.length_a   1.000
_cell.length_b   1.000
_cell.length_c   1.000
_cell.angle_alpha   90.00
_cell.angle_beta   90.00
_cell.angle_gamma   90.00
#
_symmetry.space_group_name_H-M   'P 1'
#
loop_
_entity.id
_entity.type
_entity.pdbx_description
1 polymer ?
#
loop_
_entity_poly.entity_id
_entity_poly.type
_entity_poly.pdbx_seq_one_letter_code
_entity_poly.pdbx_strand_id
1 'polypeptide(L)'
;MSSTLIVGIDVSSQSNSIFFMDSEGNHLIKKAFFVNNDTVGADTIIAEAISCAQKINATSIKFGMESTSHYSWHLQQYLYNSSELLGFDTLVYLLNPATVRGIKKVFPYTQKTDTIDARMIAETVRFGNVKPSPKPDFRFAALQRLTRYRFSLVHTIINEKNRASNLIYLKFSSYSEDCPFSNVFGKASTALIEKYTPDQIARLSSEELVEFIVSNGNNRLKDPNVIVAGLKKAANRAYRLHPVLDDSIGLSLSMTLENIRFLEKQLDKLDKEIESHLKAFRQTLTTIPGIGPVISAGLVAEIGDISRFDNEAALAKYAGLVWNKYQSGNFCGEETSLAKCGNQYLRYYLVEAANFVRMHSNEFGAYYNKKYGEVNKHQHKRALVLTARKLLRLIFAMLSKGQIYREGGNV
;
A
#
# COMPACT_ATOMS: atom_id res chain seq x y z
N MET A 1 -28.25 15.40 -29.66
CA MET A 1 -27.45 15.11 -28.44
C MET A 1 -26.79 13.77 -28.66
N SER A 2 -25.48 13.64 -28.43
CA SER A 2 -24.79 12.35 -28.56
C SER A 2 -25.31 11.40 -27.47
N SER A 3 -26.10 10.40 -27.87
CA SER A 3 -26.53 9.34 -26.95
C SER A 3 -25.30 8.54 -26.47
N THR A 4 -25.28 8.15 -25.21
CA THR A 4 -24.18 7.41 -24.58
C THR A 4 -24.72 6.14 -23.95
N LEU A 5 -24.11 5.00 -24.28
CA LEU A 5 -24.36 3.75 -23.56
C LEU A 5 -23.46 3.70 -22.32
N ILE A 6 -24.04 3.39 -21.17
CA ILE A 6 -23.31 3.15 -19.92
C ILE A 6 -23.46 1.68 -19.55
N VAL A 7 -22.33 1.02 -19.39
CA VAL A 7 -22.23 -0.40 -19.07
C VAL A 7 -21.63 -0.55 -17.68
N GLY A 8 -22.43 -1.00 -16.71
CA GLY A 8 -21.93 -1.36 -15.38
C GLY A 8 -21.55 -2.84 -15.33
N ILE A 9 -20.34 -3.12 -14.89
CA ILE A 9 -19.79 -4.48 -14.79
C ILE A 9 -19.36 -4.73 -13.36
N ASP A 10 -20.10 -5.59 -12.66
CA ASP A 10 -19.63 -6.15 -11.41
C ASP A 10 -18.76 -7.38 -11.70
N VAL A 11 -17.49 -7.32 -11.33
CA VAL A 11 -16.46 -8.29 -11.73
C VAL A 11 -16.15 -9.23 -10.59
N SER A 12 -16.29 -10.53 -10.84
CA SER A 12 -15.87 -11.59 -9.90
C SER A 12 -14.77 -12.47 -10.50
N SER A 13 -14.27 -13.43 -9.72
CA SER A 13 -13.27 -14.38 -10.19
C SER A 13 -13.79 -15.34 -11.27
N GLN A 14 -15.09 -15.63 -11.30
CA GLN A 14 -15.68 -16.63 -12.20
C GLN A 14 -16.56 -16.00 -13.28
N SER A 15 -17.41 -15.04 -12.88
CA SER A 15 -18.38 -14.41 -13.77
C SER A 15 -18.44 -12.90 -13.59
N ASN A 16 -18.87 -12.21 -14.64
CA ASN A 16 -19.13 -10.78 -14.65
C ASN A 16 -20.63 -10.57 -14.75
N SER A 17 -21.20 -9.72 -13.89
CA SER A 17 -22.60 -9.29 -13.97
C SER A 17 -22.68 -7.97 -14.71
N ILE A 18 -23.49 -7.89 -15.77
CA ILE A 18 -23.52 -6.75 -16.69
C ILE A 18 -24.88 -6.07 -16.69
N PHE A 19 -24.86 -4.75 -16.59
CA PHE A 19 -26.03 -3.90 -16.65
C PHE A 19 -25.86 -2.77 -17.66
N PHE A 20 -26.91 -2.52 -18.46
CA PHE A 20 -26.91 -1.48 -19.49
C PHE A 20 -27.94 -0.39 -19.20
N MET A 21 -27.52 0.86 -19.34
CA MET A 21 -28.38 2.03 -19.23
C MET A 21 -27.92 3.14 -20.18
N ASP A 22 -28.80 4.11 -20.46
CA ASP A 22 -28.42 5.30 -21.22
C ASP A 22 -27.97 6.47 -20.30
N SER A 23 -27.63 7.60 -20.92
CA SER A 23 -27.23 8.83 -20.21
C SER A 23 -28.35 9.47 -19.38
N GLU A 24 -29.62 9.22 -19.72
CA GLU A 24 -30.77 9.79 -19.02
C GLU A 24 -31.13 8.98 -17.77
N GLY A 25 -30.70 7.73 -17.71
CA GLY A 25 -31.00 6.81 -16.62
C GLY A 25 -31.97 5.70 -17.00
N ASN A 26 -32.40 5.63 -18.26
CA ASN A 26 -33.31 4.59 -18.70
C ASN A 26 -32.57 3.26 -18.76
N HIS A 27 -33.15 2.25 -18.14
CA HIS A 27 -32.61 0.90 -18.15
C HIS A 27 -32.85 0.26 -19.52
N LEU A 28 -31.79 -0.21 -20.16
CA LEU A 28 -31.88 -0.86 -21.48
C LEU A 28 -32.11 -2.37 -21.36
N ILE A 29 -31.89 -2.93 -20.17
CA ILE A 29 -32.19 -4.31 -19.81
C ILE A 29 -32.94 -4.39 -18.48
N LYS A 30 -33.82 -5.38 -18.32
CA LYS A 30 -34.63 -5.56 -17.10
C LYS A 30 -33.84 -6.16 -15.92
N LYS A 31 -32.91 -7.07 -16.22
CA LYS A 31 -32.06 -7.77 -15.25
C LYS A 31 -30.65 -7.83 -15.81
N ALA A 32 -29.65 -7.87 -14.92
CA ALA A 32 -28.29 -8.12 -15.35
C ALA A 32 -28.17 -9.54 -15.89
N PHE A 33 -27.35 -9.69 -16.93
CA PHE A 33 -26.94 -11.00 -17.44
C PHE A 33 -25.52 -11.30 -16.97
N PHE A 34 -25.15 -12.58 -17.05
CA PHE A 34 -23.86 -13.07 -16.58
C PHE A 34 -23.07 -13.63 -17.74
N VAL A 35 -21.78 -13.34 -17.75
CA VAL A 35 -20.80 -13.97 -18.65
C VAL A 35 -19.63 -14.46 -17.84
N ASN A 36 -18.88 -15.41 -18.39
CA ASN A 36 -17.65 -15.87 -17.74
C ASN A 36 -16.58 -14.77 -17.75
N ASN A 37 -15.68 -14.80 -16.77
CA ASN A 37 -14.52 -13.90 -16.73
C ASN A 37 -13.36 -14.45 -17.58
N ASP A 38 -13.61 -14.60 -18.87
CA ASP A 38 -12.66 -15.07 -19.89
C ASP A 38 -12.81 -14.23 -21.18
N THR A 39 -12.04 -14.57 -22.22
CA THR A 39 -12.08 -13.84 -23.49
C THR A 39 -13.43 -13.98 -24.20
N VAL A 40 -14.07 -15.15 -24.13
CA VAL A 40 -15.38 -15.40 -24.75
C VAL A 40 -16.46 -14.54 -24.08
N GLY A 41 -16.42 -14.43 -22.76
CA GLY A 41 -17.29 -13.53 -22.01
C GLY A 41 -17.02 -12.07 -22.33
N ALA A 42 -15.76 -11.68 -22.49
CA ALA A 42 -15.41 -10.32 -22.90
C ALA A 42 -15.93 -9.97 -24.31
N ASP A 43 -15.81 -10.89 -25.28
CA ASP A 43 -16.37 -10.75 -26.62
C ASP A 43 -17.90 -10.61 -26.59
N THR A 44 -18.55 -11.40 -25.73
CA THR A 44 -20.01 -11.33 -25.51
C THR A 44 -20.42 -9.95 -24.97
N ILE A 45 -19.68 -9.39 -24.00
CA ILE A 45 -19.93 -8.05 -23.47
C ILE A 45 -19.81 -7.01 -24.59
N ILE A 46 -18.76 -7.08 -25.40
CA ILE A 46 -18.52 -6.12 -26.48
C ILE A 46 -19.64 -6.20 -27.53
N ALA A 47 -19.99 -7.41 -27.97
CA ALA A 47 -21.04 -7.63 -28.96
C ALA A 47 -22.40 -7.09 -28.49
N GLU A 48 -22.79 -7.39 -27.25
CA GLU A 48 -24.03 -6.90 -26.65
C GLU A 48 -24.01 -5.38 -26.44
N ALA A 49 -22.88 -4.82 -26.02
CA ALA A 49 -22.71 -3.37 -25.86
C ALA A 49 -22.85 -2.64 -27.22
N ILE A 50 -22.22 -3.15 -28.28
CA ILE A 50 -22.34 -2.57 -29.63
C ILE A 50 -23.79 -2.65 -30.13
N SER A 51 -24.44 -3.80 -29.98
CA SER A 51 -25.85 -4.01 -30.35
C SER A 51 -26.78 -3.02 -29.62
N CYS A 52 -26.59 -2.85 -28.32
CA CYS A 52 -27.35 -1.88 -27.52
C CYS A 52 -27.04 -0.44 -27.91
N ALA A 53 -25.78 -0.08 -28.13
CA ALA A 53 -25.37 1.25 -28.53
C ALA A 53 -25.99 1.65 -29.87
N GLN A 54 -26.03 0.74 -30.85
CA GLN A 54 -26.68 0.97 -32.14
C GLN A 54 -28.19 1.21 -32.01
N LYS A 55 -28.89 0.43 -31.17
CA LYS A 55 -30.35 0.60 -30.94
C LYS A 55 -30.72 1.99 -30.41
N ILE A 56 -29.86 2.58 -29.58
CA ILE A 56 -30.08 3.92 -29.02
C ILE A 56 -29.34 5.03 -29.79
N ASN A 57 -28.77 4.71 -30.95
CA ASN A 57 -27.94 5.61 -31.76
C ASN A 57 -26.83 6.30 -30.93
N ALA A 58 -26.19 5.56 -30.03
CA ALA A 58 -25.10 6.06 -29.22
C ALA A 58 -23.82 6.21 -30.01
N THR A 59 -23.06 7.25 -29.70
CA THR A 59 -21.74 7.55 -30.30
C THR A 59 -20.60 7.29 -29.31
N SER A 60 -20.93 7.07 -28.03
CA SER A 60 -19.98 6.79 -26.95
C SER A 60 -20.45 5.60 -26.12
N ILE A 61 -19.50 4.79 -25.66
CA ILE A 61 -19.73 3.67 -24.74
C ILE A 61 -18.83 3.86 -23.51
N LYS A 62 -19.44 3.85 -22.32
CA LYS A 62 -18.75 4.02 -21.04
C LYS A 62 -18.85 2.75 -20.22
N PHE A 63 -17.74 2.05 -20.03
CA PHE A 63 -17.66 0.85 -19.20
C PHE A 63 -17.24 1.21 -17.77
N GLY A 64 -18.08 0.93 -16.79
CA GLY A 64 -17.77 1.04 -15.37
C GLY A 64 -17.49 -0.33 -14.76
N MET A 65 -16.47 -0.41 -13.92
CA MET A 65 -16.12 -1.59 -13.14
C MET A 65 -15.59 -1.17 -11.77
N GLU A 66 -15.87 -1.94 -10.72
CA GLU A 66 -15.33 -1.67 -9.39
C GLU A 66 -13.87 -2.16 -9.29
N SER A 67 -13.01 -1.39 -8.61
CA SER A 67 -11.59 -1.73 -8.41
C SER A 67 -11.37 -2.80 -7.32
N THR A 68 -12.32 -3.71 -7.13
CA THR A 68 -12.25 -4.73 -6.08
C THR A 68 -11.34 -5.85 -6.55
N SER A 69 -10.16 -5.97 -5.94
CA SER A 69 -9.11 -6.94 -6.28
C SER A 69 -8.47 -6.76 -7.68
N HIS A 70 -7.97 -7.83 -8.29
CA HIS A 70 -7.27 -7.82 -9.59
C HIS A 70 -8.15 -8.31 -10.76
N TYR A 71 -9.37 -8.80 -10.49
CA TYR A 71 -10.19 -9.49 -11.49
C TYR A 71 -10.62 -8.59 -12.67
N SER A 72 -10.76 -7.28 -12.44
CA SER A 72 -11.12 -6.32 -13.50
C SER A 72 -9.96 -5.96 -14.44
N TRP A 73 -8.71 -6.29 -14.09
CA TRP A 73 -7.55 -5.85 -14.86
C TRP A 73 -7.51 -6.43 -16.28
N HIS A 74 -7.77 -7.73 -16.43
CA HIS A 74 -7.74 -8.40 -17.74
C HIS A 74 -8.86 -7.89 -18.65
N LEU A 75 -10.08 -7.81 -18.13
CA LEU A 75 -11.23 -7.29 -18.87
C LEU A 75 -11.01 -5.82 -19.27
N GLN A 76 -10.48 -4.99 -18.37
CA GLN A 76 -10.09 -3.61 -18.70
C GLN A 76 -9.09 -3.57 -19.87
N GLN A 77 -8.06 -4.43 -19.87
CA GLN A 77 -7.11 -4.49 -20.99
C GLN A 77 -7.78 -4.92 -22.29
N TYR A 78 -8.66 -5.91 -22.20
CA TYR A 78 -9.36 -6.44 -23.37
C TYR A 78 -10.21 -5.35 -24.03
N LEU A 79 -11.01 -4.63 -23.24
CA LEU A 79 -11.83 -3.51 -23.71
C LEU A 79 -10.98 -2.40 -24.36
N TYR A 80 -9.81 -2.06 -23.78
CA TYR A 80 -8.92 -1.03 -24.34
C TYR A 80 -8.18 -1.42 -25.63
N ASN A 81 -8.17 -2.70 -25.98
CA ASN A 81 -7.47 -3.22 -27.15
C ASN A 81 -8.42 -3.84 -28.19
N SER A 82 -9.73 -3.84 -27.93
CA SER A 82 -10.73 -4.33 -28.88
C SER A 82 -10.84 -3.38 -30.07
N SER A 83 -10.68 -3.95 -31.27
CA SER A 83 -10.79 -3.21 -32.53
C SER A 83 -12.24 -2.90 -32.89
N GLU A 84 -13.17 -3.71 -32.39
CA GLU A 84 -14.61 -3.64 -32.59
C GLU A 84 -15.21 -2.36 -31.96
N LEU A 85 -14.58 -1.87 -30.89
CA LEU A 85 -14.98 -0.65 -30.18
C LEU A 85 -14.45 0.63 -30.83
N LEU A 86 -13.60 0.56 -31.87
CA LEU A 86 -13.02 1.75 -32.53
C LEU A 86 -14.07 2.67 -33.17
N GLY A 87 -15.27 2.15 -33.47
CA GLY A 87 -16.38 2.94 -34.00
C GLY A 87 -17.09 3.83 -32.98
N PHE A 88 -16.74 3.73 -31.69
CA PHE A 88 -17.36 4.48 -30.60
C PHE A 88 -16.30 5.22 -29.77
N ASP A 89 -16.67 6.38 -29.22
CA ASP A 89 -15.87 7.03 -28.17
C ASP A 89 -15.96 6.21 -26.89
N THR A 90 -15.00 5.31 -26.71
CA THR A 90 -14.99 4.29 -25.66
C THR A 90 -14.15 4.73 -24.46
N LEU A 91 -14.78 4.75 -23.28
CA LEU A 91 -14.13 5.10 -22.02
C LEU A 91 -14.32 4.00 -20.96
N VAL A 92 -13.25 3.65 -20.25
CA VAL A 92 -13.30 2.66 -19.16
C VAL A 92 -13.04 3.34 -17.81
N TYR A 93 -13.87 3.03 -16.83
CA TYR A 93 -13.88 3.61 -15.49
C TYR A 93 -13.64 2.52 -14.44
N LEU A 94 -12.49 2.55 -13.80
CA LEU A 94 -12.18 1.73 -12.63
C LEU A 94 -12.53 2.52 -11.36
N LEU A 95 -13.65 2.16 -10.74
CA LEU A 95 -14.28 2.91 -9.67
C LEU A 95 -13.74 2.52 -8.30
N ASN A 96 -13.56 3.51 -7.43
CA ASN A 96 -13.22 3.25 -6.03
C ASN A 96 -14.45 2.64 -5.31
N PRO A 97 -14.31 1.47 -4.65
CA PRO A 97 -15.36 0.84 -3.85
C PRO A 97 -16.10 1.77 -2.89
N ALA A 98 -15.39 2.74 -2.29
CA ALA A 98 -16.00 3.71 -1.37
C ALA A 98 -16.96 4.66 -2.09
N THR A 99 -16.71 4.99 -3.36
CA THR A 99 -17.57 5.86 -4.17
C THR A 99 -18.84 5.11 -4.55
N VAL A 100 -18.71 3.88 -5.04
CA VAL A 100 -19.84 3.00 -5.37
C VAL A 100 -20.72 2.77 -4.13
N ARG A 101 -20.11 2.46 -2.97
CA ARG A 101 -20.84 2.35 -1.69
C ARG A 101 -21.54 3.64 -1.27
N GLY A 102 -20.95 4.80 -1.55
CA GLY A 102 -21.56 6.10 -1.27
C GLY A 102 -22.83 6.31 -2.08
N ILE A 103 -22.78 6.05 -3.39
CA ILE A 103 -23.92 6.16 -4.30
C ILE A 103 -24.99 5.13 -3.98
N LYS A 104 -24.60 3.91 -3.60
CA LYS A 104 -25.55 2.86 -3.17
C LYS A 104 -26.44 3.30 -2.00
N LYS A 105 -25.96 4.20 -1.13
CA LYS A 105 -26.77 4.74 -0.01
C LYS A 105 -27.82 5.77 -0.44
N VAL A 106 -27.71 6.35 -1.63
CA VAL A 106 -28.68 7.31 -2.16
C VAL A 106 -29.98 6.60 -2.56
N PHE A 107 -29.91 5.32 -2.93
CA PHE A 107 -31.06 4.54 -3.36
C PHE A 107 -31.68 3.77 -2.17
N PRO A 108 -32.93 4.04 -1.79
CA PRO A 108 -33.58 3.35 -0.68
C PRO A 108 -33.96 1.90 -1.04
N TYR A 109 -33.91 1.00 -0.05
CA TYR A 109 -34.40 -0.40 -0.12
C TYR A 109 -33.83 -1.29 -1.24
N THR A 110 -32.53 -1.22 -1.53
CA THR A 110 -31.89 -2.21 -2.39
C THR A 110 -31.54 -3.48 -1.62
N GLN A 111 -32.26 -4.59 -1.85
CA GLN A 111 -31.77 -5.92 -1.48
C GLN A 111 -30.44 -6.18 -2.22
N LYS A 112 -29.46 -6.81 -1.56
CA LYS A 112 -28.16 -7.09 -2.19
C LYS A 112 -28.34 -8.15 -3.28
N THR A 113 -28.34 -7.73 -4.54
CA THR A 113 -28.33 -8.60 -5.72
C THR A 113 -27.24 -8.13 -6.68
N ASP A 114 -26.65 -9.06 -7.44
CA ASP A 114 -25.58 -8.74 -8.39
C ASP A 114 -26.05 -7.76 -9.48
N THR A 115 -27.34 -7.83 -9.85
CA THR A 115 -27.97 -6.85 -10.75
C THR A 115 -27.92 -5.43 -10.18
N ILE A 116 -28.14 -5.28 -8.88
CA ILE A 116 -28.06 -3.99 -8.23
C ILE A 116 -26.61 -3.51 -8.19
N ASP A 117 -25.64 -4.38 -7.93
CA ASP A 117 -24.24 -4.00 -7.86
C ASP A 117 -23.72 -3.50 -9.23
N ALA A 118 -23.98 -4.24 -10.31
CA ALA A 118 -23.69 -3.80 -11.68
C ALA A 118 -24.42 -2.49 -12.04
N ARG A 119 -25.69 -2.34 -11.65
CA ARG A 119 -26.44 -1.09 -11.85
C ARG A 119 -25.85 0.08 -11.07
N MET A 120 -25.43 -0.12 -9.82
CA MET A 120 -24.80 0.93 -9.00
C MET A 120 -23.47 1.39 -9.59
N ILE A 121 -22.72 0.47 -10.21
CA ILE A 121 -21.51 0.80 -10.97
C ILE A 121 -21.86 1.71 -12.16
N ALA A 122 -22.87 1.36 -12.95
CA ALA A 122 -23.34 2.18 -14.07
C ALA A 122 -23.80 3.58 -13.62
N GLU A 123 -24.62 3.65 -12.56
CA GLU A 123 -25.07 4.91 -11.95
C GLU A 123 -23.89 5.75 -11.41
N THR A 124 -22.84 5.09 -10.91
CA THR A 124 -21.63 5.78 -10.47
C THR A 124 -20.88 6.42 -11.63
N VAL A 125 -20.81 5.77 -12.79
CA VAL A 125 -20.23 6.39 -14.00
C VAL A 125 -21.10 7.56 -14.48
N ARG A 126 -22.42 7.44 -14.37
CA ARG A 126 -23.37 8.47 -14.79
C ARG A 126 -23.32 9.74 -13.93
N PHE A 127 -23.31 9.59 -12.60
CA PHE A 127 -23.43 10.71 -11.65
C PHE A 127 -22.17 11.03 -10.86
N GLY A 128 -21.27 10.07 -10.66
CA GLY A 128 -20.24 10.12 -9.62
C GLY A 128 -19.12 11.14 -9.82
N ASN A 129 -19.19 11.97 -10.88
CA ASN A 129 -18.13 12.88 -11.32
C ASN A 129 -16.76 12.18 -11.30
N VAL A 130 -16.74 10.95 -11.82
CA VAL A 130 -15.57 10.09 -11.87
C VAL A 130 -14.81 10.33 -13.18
N LYS A 131 -13.49 10.30 -13.11
CA LYS A 131 -12.63 10.39 -14.31
C LYS A 131 -12.43 8.99 -14.90
N PRO A 132 -12.37 8.85 -16.24
CA PRO A 132 -11.99 7.59 -16.86
C PRO A 132 -10.60 7.17 -16.42
N SER A 133 -10.38 5.86 -16.32
CA SER A 133 -9.10 5.29 -15.93
C SER A 133 -8.19 5.19 -17.16
N PRO A 134 -6.97 5.73 -17.14
CA PRO A 134 -6.10 5.70 -18.32
C PRO A 134 -5.80 4.25 -18.73
N LYS A 135 -5.52 4.05 -20.02
CA LYS A 135 -5.00 2.79 -20.53
C LYS A 135 -3.72 2.43 -19.77
N PRO A 136 -3.61 1.25 -19.14
CA PRO A 136 -2.42 0.89 -18.39
C PRO A 136 -1.18 0.78 -19.28
N ASP A 137 -0.14 1.51 -18.92
CA ASP A 137 1.19 1.32 -19.50
C ASP A 137 1.86 0.15 -18.78
N PHE A 138 2.17 -0.90 -19.55
CA PHE A 138 2.72 -2.15 -19.04
C PHE A 138 4.06 -1.97 -18.33
N ARG A 139 4.85 -0.94 -18.66
CA ARG A 139 6.10 -0.65 -17.95
C ARG A 139 5.79 -0.33 -16.50
N PHE A 140 4.92 0.65 -16.26
CA PHE A 140 4.51 1.01 -14.89
C PHE A 140 3.75 -0.13 -14.22
N ALA A 141 2.88 -0.84 -14.92
CA ALA A 141 2.11 -1.95 -14.35
C ALA A 141 2.99 -3.11 -13.87
N ALA A 142 4.08 -3.43 -14.59
CA ALA A 142 5.05 -4.44 -14.16
C ALA A 142 5.78 -4.01 -12.88
N LEU A 143 6.30 -2.78 -12.85
CA LEU A 143 6.97 -2.24 -11.67
C LEU A 143 6.02 -2.11 -10.47
N GLN A 144 4.76 -1.77 -10.71
CA GLN A 144 3.71 -1.67 -9.70
C GLN A 144 3.44 -3.03 -9.05
N ARG A 145 3.41 -4.13 -9.82
CA ARG A 145 3.24 -5.48 -9.27
C ARG A 145 4.39 -5.84 -8.31
N LEU A 146 5.63 -5.57 -8.69
CA LEU A 146 6.80 -5.83 -7.86
C LEU A 146 6.78 -4.99 -6.57
N THR A 147 6.53 -3.68 -6.69
CA THR A 147 6.53 -2.77 -5.53
C THR A 147 5.34 -3.01 -4.60
N ARG A 148 4.17 -3.44 -5.11
CA ARG A 148 3.04 -3.87 -4.26
C ARG A 148 3.30 -5.22 -3.59
N TYR A 149 3.94 -6.15 -4.28
CA TYR A 149 4.35 -7.41 -3.67
C TYR A 149 5.37 -7.17 -2.54
N ARG A 150 6.32 -6.26 -2.76
CA ARG A 150 7.25 -5.81 -1.71
C ARG A 150 6.52 -5.25 -0.49
N PHE A 151 5.55 -4.37 -0.71
CA PHE A 151 4.71 -3.83 0.37
C PHE A 151 4.06 -4.97 1.19
N SER A 152 3.47 -5.96 0.51
CA SER A 152 2.85 -7.10 1.17
C SER A 152 3.87 -7.91 1.98
N LEU A 153 5.04 -8.20 1.39
CA LEU A 153 6.08 -8.99 2.03
C LEU A 153 6.66 -8.30 3.28
N VAL A 154 6.88 -6.99 3.22
CA VAL A 154 7.27 -6.17 4.39
C VAL A 154 6.23 -6.27 5.50
N HIS A 155 4.93 -6.20 5.18
CA HIS A 155 3.87 -6.33 6.19
C HIS A 155 3.82 -7.75 6.76
N THR A 156 4.07 -8.79 5.97
CA THR A 156 4.20 -10.16 6.47
C THR A 156 5.38 -10.27 7.43
N ILE A 157 6.55 -9.71 7.11
CA ILE A 157 7.70 -9.69 8.02
C ILE A 157 7.36 -8.97 9.33
N ILE A 158 6.68 -7.82 9.28
CA ILE A 158 6.24 -7.09 10.47
C ILE A 158 5.31 -7.97 11.31
N ASN A 159 4.36 -8.67 10.69
CA ASN A 159 3.43 -9.57 11.40
C ASN A 159 4.16 -10.75 12.05
N GLU A 160 5.13 -11.35 11.36
CA GLU A 160 5.96 -12.42 11.94
C GLU A 160 6.85 -11.90 13.08
N LYS A 161 7.41 -10.68 12.96
CA LYS A 161 8.14 -10.03 14.06
C LYS A 161 7.24 -9.80 15.27
N ASN A 162 6.01 -9.33 15.07
CA ASN A 162 5.04 -9.18 16.16
C ASN A 162 4.70 -10.54 16.81
N ARG A 163 4.51 -11.59 16.01
CA ARG A 163 4.31 -12.96 16.53
C ARG A 163 5.52 -13.42 17.35
N ALA A 164 6.73 -13.23 16.84
CA ALA A 164 7.96 -13.58 17.55
C ALA A 164 8.10 -12.77 18.85
N SER A 165 7.81 -11.47 18.87
CA SER A 165 7.82 -10.65 20.08
C SER A 165 6.87 -11.18 21.15
N ASN A 166 5.67 -11.64 20.77
CA ASN A 166 4.72 -12.24 21.71
C ASN A 166 5.24 -13.57 22.27
N LEU A 167 5.85 -14.41 21.43
CA LEU A 167 6.46 -15.68 21.86
C LEU A 167 7.68 -15.44 22.77
N ILE A 168 8.52 -14.46 22.43
CA ILE A 168 9.65 -14.02 23.27
C ILE A 168 9.14 -13.53 24.61
N TYR A 169 8.05 -12.76 24.66
CA TYR A 169 7.47 -12.32 25.93
C TYR A 169 7.00 -13.50 26.79
N LEU A 170 6.39 -14.52 26.20
CA LEU A 170 5.99 -15.72 26.95
C LEU A 170 7.19 -16.53 27.46
N LYS A 171 8.26 -16.64 26.67
CA LYS A 171 9.49 -17.37 27.03
C LYS A 171 10.39 -16.59 28.00
N PHE A 172 10.48 -15.27 27.80
CA PHE A 172 11.40 -14.34 28.47
C PHE A 172 10.74 -12.95 28.59
N SER A 173 9.78 -12.85 29.51
CA SER A 173 8.93 -11.66 29.76
C SER A 173 9.64 -10.30 29.79
N SER A 174 10.79 -10.19 30.45
CA SER A 174 11.56 -8.93 30.56
C SER A 174 12.46 -8.64 29.35
N TYR A 175 12.58 -9.55 28.38
CA TYR A 175 13.63 -9.47 27.35
C TYR A 175 13.51 -8.25 26.45
N SER A 176 12.30 -7.92 25.98
CA SER A 176 12.12 -6.83 25.01
C SER A 176 12.33 -5.45 25.65
N GLU A 177 11.99 -5.29 26.94
CA GLU A 177 12.16 -4.04 27.67
C GLU A 177 13.60 -3.85 28.15
N ASP A 178 14.19 -4.89 28.75
CA ASP A 178 15.56 -4.88 29.26
C ASP A 178 16.58 -5.35 28.20
N CYS A 179 16.22 -5.33 26.90
CA CYS A 179 17.05 -5.89 25.84
C CYS A 179 18.40 -5.16 25.77
N PRO A 180 19.52 -5.82 26.06
CA PRO A 180 20.83 -5.17 26.02
C PRO A 180 21.41 -5.09 24.60
N PHE A 181 20.75 -5.71 23.62
CA PHE A 181 21.12 -5.60 22.22
C PHE A 181 20.49 -4.35 21.59
N SER A 182 21.14 -3.81 20.55
CA SER A 182 20.56 -2.72 19.76
C SER A 182 19.30 -3.11 18.99
N ASN A 183 19.06 -4.42 18.79
CA ASN A 183 17.90 -4.96 18.10
C ASN A 183 17.58 -6.37 18.61
N VAL A 184 16.34 -6.58 19.07
CA VAL A 184 15.80 -7.86 19.52
C VAL A 184 15.92 -8.96 18.45
N PHE A 185 15.78 -8.60 17.18
CA PHE A 185 15.88 -9.54 16.05
C PHE A 185 17.29 -9.62 15.45
N GLY A 186 18.31 -9.10 16.14
CA GLY A 186 19.70 -9.24 15.72
C GLY A 186 20.19 -10.69 15.85
N LYS A 187 21.17 -11.09 15.03
CA LYS A 187 21.67 -12.49 14.97
C LYS A 187 22.03 -13.09 16.33
N ALA A 188 22.84 -12.38 17.12
CA ALA A 188 23.25 -12.84 18.45
C ALA A 188 22.07 -12.92 19.42
N SER A 189 21.15 -11.97 19.35
CA SER A 189 19.94 -11.92 20.18
C SER A 189 19.03 -13.12 19.89
N THR A 190 18.71 -13.36 18.61
CA THR A 190 17.86 -14.49 18.21
C THR A 190 18.50 -15.83 18.53
N ALA A 191 19.82 -15.99 18.29
CA ALA A 191 20.54 -17.22 18.61
C ALA A 191 20.52 -17.53 20.12
N LEU A 192 20.63 -16.50 20.97
CA LEU A 192 20.56 -16.64 22.42
C LEU A 192 19.17 -17.13 22.86
N ILE A 193 18.10 -16.51 22.37
CA ILE A 193 16.73 -16.85 22.77
C ILE A 193 16.31 -18.22 22.21
N GLU A 194 16.80 -18.59 21.02
CA GLU A 194 16.59 -19.93 20.44
C GLU A 194 17.29 -21.00 21.29
N LYS A 195 18.52 -20.72 21.77
CA LYS A 195 19.35 -21.72 22.45
C LYS A 195 19.07 -21.88 23.94
N TYR A 196 18.82 -20.78 24.66
CA TYR A 196 18.80 -20.78 26.12
C TYR A 196 17.48 -20.28 26.70
N THR A 197 17.10 -20.86 27.84
CA THR A 197 16.02 -20.36 28.70
C THR A 197 16.52 -19.28 29.66
N PRO A 198 15.64 -18.45 30.24
CA PRO A 198 16.06 -17.47 31.25
C PRO A 198 16.76 -18.11 32.45
N ASP A 199 16.36 -19.32 32.85
CA ASP A 199 17.01 -20.05 33.94
C ASP A 199 18.44 -20.49 33.58
N GLN A 200 18.64 -20.99 32.36
CA GLN A 200 19.97 -21.33 31.86
C GLN A 200 20.87 -20.09 31.76
N ILE A 201 20.35 -18.97 31.23
CA ILE A 201 21.11 -17.71 31.14
C ILE A 201 21.52 -17.21 32.53
N ALA A 202 20.66 -17.36 33.55
CA ALA A 202 20.99 -16.97 34.92
C ALA A 202 22.12 -17.83 35.54
N ARG A 203 22.23 -19.10 35.13
CA ARG A 203 23.20 -20.07 35.69
C ARG A 203 24.55 -20.10 34.97
N LEU A 204 24.58 -19.80 33.67
CA LEU A 204 25.81 -19.82 32.87
C LEU A 204 26.85 -18.83 33.40
N SER A 205 28.13 -19.16 33.24
CA SER A 205 29.22 -18.24 33.57
C SER A 205 29.18 -17.01 32.65
N SER A 206 29.76 -15.90 33.11
CA SER A 206 29.78 -14.68 32.30
C SER A 206 30.68 -14.85 31.08
N GLU A 207 31.77 -15.61 31.23
CA GLU A 207 32.72 -15.95 30.19
C GLU A 207 32.06 -16.74 29.04
N GLU A 208 31.30 -17.80 29.36
CA GLU A 208 30.59 -18.62 28.36
C GLU A 208 29.56 -17.80 27.58
N LEU A 209 28.82 -16.92 28.24
CA LEU A 209 27.84 -16.05 27.58
C LEU A 209 28.51 -15.03 26.66
N VAL A 210 29.65 -14.46 27.07
CA VAL A 210 30.41 -13.56 26.21
C VAL A 210 30.88 -14.29 24.95
N GLU A 211 31.47 -15.47 25.10
CA GLU A 211 31.94 -16.28 23.97
C GLU A 211 30.80 -16.64 23.00
N PHE A 212 29.66 -17.06 23.54
CA PHE A 212 28.48 -17.39 22.74
C PHE A 212 27.96 -16.19 21.94
N ILE A 213 27.83 -15.02 22.58
CA ILE A 213 27.25 -13.84 21.92
C ILE A 213 28.24 -13.25 20.90
N VAL A 214 29.54 -13.26 21.19
CA VAL A 214 30.59 -12.78 20.26
C VAL A 214 30.65 -13.63 19.00
N SER A 215 30.66 -14.97 19.16
CA SER A 215 30.66 -15.91 18.02
C SER A 215 29.42 -15.76 17.13
N ASN A 216 28.24 -15.50 17.72
CA ASN A 216 26.99 -15.30 16.97
C ASN A 216 26.75 -13.83 16.54
N GLY A 217 27.58 -12.89 17.01
CA GLY A 217 27.46 -11.45 16.78
C GLY A 217 28.35 -10.89 15.68
N ASN A 218 29.04 -11.76 14.92
CA ASN A 218 30.03 -11.39 13.90
C ASN A 218 31.12 -10.42 14.42
N ASN A 219 31.50 -10.48 15.70
CA ASN A 219 32.48 -9.58 16.33
C ASN A 219 32.16 -8.08 16.25
N ARG A 220 30.89 -7.69 16.07
CA ARG A 220 30.47 -6.27 15.95
C ARG A 220 29.88 -5.67 17.22
N LEU A 221 29.93 -6.40 18.33
CA LEU A 221 29.34 -5.96 19.59
C LEU A 221 30.33 -5.04 20.30
N LYS A 222 29.87 -3.84 20.65
CA LYS A 222 30.72 -2.81 21.28
C LYS A 222 31.22 -3.26 22.65
N ASP A 223 30.30 -3.71 23.52
CA ASP A 223 30.61 -4.02 24.92
C ASP A 223 29.96 -5.35 25.37
N PRO A 224 30.53 -6.52 25.02
CA PRO A 224 29.96 -7.83 25.35
C PRO A 224 29.71 -8.04 26.84
N ASN A 225 30.61 -7.56 27.71
CA ASN A 225 30.47 -7.70 29.17
C ASN A 225 29.25 -6.95 29.71
N VAL A 226 28.99 -5.74 29.20
CA VAL A 226 27.81 -4.95 29.59
C VAL A 226 26.53 -5.64 29.12
N ILE A 227 26.55 -6.20 27.92
CA ILE A 227 25.42 -6.95 27.36
C ILE A 227 25.11 -8.15 28.24
N VAL A 228 26.11 -8.94 28.63
CA VAL A 228 25.94 -10.13 29.48
C VAL A 228 25.44 -9.75 30.87
N ALA A 229 25.95 -8.67 31.46
CA ALA A 229 25.44 -8.17 32.75
C ALA A 229 23.95 -7.79 32.67
N GLY A 230 23.55 -7.10 31.59
CA GLY A 230 22.14 -6.79 31.31
C GLY A 230 21.28 -8.04 31.12
N LEU A 231 21.78 -9.02 30.35
CA LEU A 231 21.09 -10.29 30.11
C LEU A 231 20.87 -11.08 31.40
N LYS A 232 21.88 -11.22 32.25
CA LYS A 232 21.75 -11.90 33.54
C LYS A 232 20.75 -11.19 34.43
N LYS A 233 20.76 -9.85 34.47
CA LYS A 233 19.78 -9.06 35.23
C LYS A 233 18.36 -9.32 34.71
N ALA A 234 18.14 -9.27 33.40
CA ALA A 234 16.84 -9.54 32.79
C ALA A 234 16.38 -10.98 33.08
N ALA A 235 17.27 -11.96 32.92
CA ALA A 235 17.00 -13.38 33.14
C ALA A 235 16.62 -13.69 34.59
N ASN A 236 17.27 -13.04 35.56
CA ASN A 236 16.93 -13.17 36.97
C ASN A 236 15.54 -12.61 37.32
N ARG A 237 15.06 -11.61 36.58
CA ARG A 237 13.74 -10.99 36.79
C ARG A 237 12.60 -11.64 36.00
N ALA A 238 12.93 -12.45 34.99
CA ALA A 238 11.94 -13.06 34.12
C ALA A 238 11.13 -14.14 34.85
N TYR A 239 9.83 -14.21 34.57
CA TYR A 239 9.01 -15.35 34.99
C TYR A 239 9.55 -16.67 34.42
N ARG A 240 9.53 -17.73 35.23
CA ARG A 240 9.92 -19.08 34.80
C ARG A 240 8.72 -19.75 34.16
N LEU A 241 8.91 -20.19 32.92
CA LEU A 241 7.91 -20.94 32.19
C LEU A 241 7.97 -22.42 32.57
N HIS A 242 6.82 -23.10 32.58
CA HIS A 242 6.78 -24.54 32.79
C HIS A 242 7.49 -25.28 31.63
N PRO A 243 8.35 -26.29 31.89
CA PRO A 243 9.17 -26.92 30.84
C PRO A 243 8.39 -27.41 29.61
N VAL A 244 7.25 -28.07 29.82
CA VAL A 244 6.38 -28.56 28.73
C VAL A 244 5.89 -27.42 27.81
N LEU A 245 5.62 -26.25 28.38
CA LEU A 245 5.20 -25.08 27.61
C LEU A 245 6.40 -24.41 26.93
N ASP A 246 7.57 -24.42 27.56
CA ASP A 246 8.81 -23.88 26.99
C ASP A 246 9.22 -24.61 25.71
N ASP A 247 9.11 -25.94 25.66
CA ASP A 247 9.40 -26.72 24.45
C ASP A 247 8.50 -26.31 23.28
N SER A 248 7.20 -26.17 23.54
CA SER A 248 6.20 -25.80 22.53
C SER A 248 6.40 -24.37 22.02
N ILE A 249 6.67 -23.44 22.94
CA ILE A 249 6.95 -22.03 22.60
C ILE A 249 8.29 -21.90 21.89
N GLY A 250 9.31 -22.65 22.32
CA GLY A 250 10.62 -22.73 21.71
C GLY A 250 10.53 -23.17 20.25
N LEU A 251 9.81 -24.27 19.97
CA LEU A 251 9.59 -24.74 18.60
C LEU A 251 8.88 -23.68 17.74
N SER A 252 7.80 -23.09 18.27
CA SER A 252 7.02 -22.07 17.57
C SER A 252 7.85 -20.81 17.28
N LEU A 253 8.70 -20.41 18.23
CA LEU A 253 9.59 -19.26 18.10
C LEU A 253 10.67 -19.53 17.03
N SER A 254 11.33 -20.69 17.07
CA SER A 254 12.33 -21.07 16.08
C SER A 254 11.75 -21.05 14.66
N MET A 255 10.58 -21.67 14.44
CA MET A 255 9.89 -21.63 13.14
C MET A 255 9.54 -20.19 12.71
N THR A 256 9.09 -19.35 13.64
CA THR A 256 8.77 -17.95 13.37
C THR A 256 10.01 -17.14 12.98
N LEU A 257 11.14 -17.35 13.67
CA LEU A 257 12.41 -16.70 13.37
C LEU A 257 13.00 -17.17 12.04
N GLU A 258 12.87 -18.47 11.71
CA GLU A 258 13.21 -19.01 10.39
C GLU A 258 12.40 -18.35 9.27
N ASN A 259 11.08 -18.19 9.47
CA ASN A 259 10.22 -17.47 8.53
C ASN A 259 10.66 -16.02 8.33
N ILE A 260 10.98 -15.29 9.41
CA ILE A 260 11.52 -13.92 9.31
C ILE A 260 12.80 -13.90 8.48
N ARG A 261 13.76 -14.77 8.80
CA ARG A 261 15.05 -14.87 8.07
C ARG A 261 14.85 -15.22 6.59
N PHE A 262 13.91 -16.11 6.28
CA PHE A 262 13.58 -16.48 4.91
C PHE A 262 12.96 -15.31 4.16
N LEU A 263 11.95 -14.65 4.74
CA LEU A 263 11.26 -13.52 4.13
C LEU A 263 12.19 -12.32 3.93
N GLU A 264 13.08 -12.02 4.88
CA GLU A 264 14.08 -10.97 4.72
C GLU A 264 15.03 -11.25 3.53
N LYS A 265 15.47 -12.51 3.35
CA LYS A 265 16.25 -12.89 2.16
C LYS A 265 15.46 -12.76 0.86
N GLN A 266 14.15 -13.05 0.86
CA GLN A 266 13.30 -12.84 -0.32
C GLN A 266 13.12 -11.35 -0.61
N LEU A 267 12.99 -10.52 0.44
CA LEU A 267 12.92 -9.06 0.31
C LEU A 267 14.18 -8.50 -0.35
N ASP A 268 15.37 -8.94 0.08
CA ASP A 268 16.64 -8.51 -0.51
C ASP A 268 16.77 -8.86 -2.00
N LYS A 269 16.26 -10.04 -2.39
CA LYS A 269 16.21 -10.44 -3.81
C LYS A 269 15.26 -9.54 -4.59
N LEU A 270 14.07 -9.31 -4.05
CA LEU A 270 13.06 -8.47 -4.68
C LEU A 270 13.52 -7.01 -4.83
N ASP A 271 14.23 -6.46 -3.84
CA ASP A 271 14.75 -5.10 -3.87
C ASP A 271 15.75 -4.89 -5.02
N LYS A 272 16.60 -5.90 -5.29
CA LYS A 272 17.52 -5.89 -6.44
C LYS A 272 16.78 -5.93 -7.78
N GLU A 273 15.74 -6.75 -7.89
CA GLU A 273 14.91 -6.80 -9.09
C GLU A 273 14.19 -5.47 -9.33
N ILE A 274 13.60 -4.88 -8.28
CA ILE A 274 12.95 -3.57 -8.35
C ILE A 274 13.93 -2.48 -8.81
N GLU A 275 15.15 -2.48 -8.27
CA GLU A 275 16.20 -1.55 -8.70
C GLU A 275 16.58 -1.75 -10.17
N SER A 276 16.71 -3.00 -10.62
CA SER A 276 16.98 -3.33 -12.02
C SER A 276 15.90 -2.79 -12.95
N HIS A 277 14.62 -3.05 -12.62
CA HIS A 277 13.48 -2.56 -13.40
C HIS A 277 13.37 -1.03 -13.41
N LEU A 278 13.75 -0.34 -12.32
CA LEU A 278 13.73 1.11 -12.25
C LEU A 278 14.64 1.77 -13.30
N LYS A 279 15.76 1.14 -13.66
CA LYS A 279 16.73 1.69 -14.63
C LYS A 279 16.12 1.95 -16.02
N ALA A 280 15.03 1.26 -16.36
CA ALA A 280 14.29 1.48 -17.61
C ALA A 280 13.48 2.79 -17.62
N PHE A 281 13.30 3.43 -16.47
CA PHE A 281 12.54 4.67 -16.34
C PHE A 281 13.45 5.88 -16.22
N ARG A 282 13.17 6.92 -17.01
CA ARG A 282 13.76 8.24 -16.82
C ARG A 282 13.09 8.89 -15.62
N GLN A 283 13.79 8.91 -14.48
CA GLN A 283 13.29 9.49 -13.22
C GLN A 283 14.38 10.33 -12.54
N THR A 284 13.97 11.35 -11.79
CA THR A 284 14.87 12.27 -11.09
C THR A 284 14.81 12.12 -9.58
N LEU A 285 13.95 11.26 -9.05
CA LEU A 285 13.66 11.12 -7.62
C LEU A 285 14.84 10.59 -6.81
N THR A 286 15.69 9.75 -7.40
CA THR A 286 16.91 9.24 -6.73
C THR A 286 17.95 10.32 -6.44
N THR A 287 17.78 11.53 -6.99
CA THR A 287 18.65 12.67 -6.68
C THR A 287 18.28 13.35 -5.36
N ILE A 288 17.10 13.04 -4.80
CA ILE A 288 16.67 13.58 -3.50
C ILE A 288 17.42 12.84 -2.38
N PRO A 289 18.14 13.56 -1.49
CA PRO A 289 18.82 12.93 -0.35
C PRO A 289 17.86 12.11 0.52
N GLY A 290 18.19 10.84 0.72
CA GLY A 290 17.37 9.89 1.47
C GLY A 290 16.35 9.10 0.65
N ILE A 291 16.15 9.39 -0.65
CA ILE A 291 15.29 8.59 -1.51
C ILE A 291 16.14 7.63 -2.36
N GLY A 292 16.09 6.35 -1.99
CA GLY A 292 16.76 5.27 -2.73
C GLY A 292 15.96 4.76 -3.96
N PRO A 293 16.54 3.81 -4.72
CA PRO A 293 15.91 3.24 -5.91
C PRO A 293 14.58 2.55 -5.59
N VAL A 294 14.49 1.78 -4.50
CA VAL A 294 13.27 1.04 -4.15
C VAL A 294 12.09 1.98 -3.87
N ILE A 295 12.32 3.06 -3.12
CA ILE A 295 11.29 4.06 -2.83
C ILE A 295 10.91 4.81 -4.11
N SER A 296 11.90 5.20 -4.92
CA SER A 296 11.68 5.85 -6.21
C SER A 296 10.83 4.99 -7.13
N ALA A 297 11.10 3.68 -7.19
CA ALA A 297 10.32 2.74 -7.97
C ALA A 297 8.86 2.65 -7.51
N GLY A 298 8.62 2.60 -6.20
CA GLY A 298 7.26 2.61 -5.64
C GLY A 298 6.50 3.89 -6.00
N LEU A 299 7.16 5.05 -5.92
CA LEU A 299 6.57 6.34 -6.31
C LEU A 299 6.28 6.40 -7.81
N VAL A 300 7.26 6.09 -8.66
CA VAL A 300 7.14 6.12 -10.13
C VAL A 300 6.05 5.15 -10.60
N ALA A 301 6.01 3.94 -10.05
CA ALA A 301 5.03 2.92 -10.44
C ALA A 301 3.59 3.30 -10.11
N GLU A 302 3.34 3.93 -8.96
CA GLU A 302 1.99 4.29 -8.53
C GLU A 302 1.51 5.61 -9.13
N ILE A 303 2.42 6.54 -9.41
CA ILE A 303 2.11 7.81 -10.10
C ILE A 303 1.81 7.51 -11.58
N GLY A 304 2.66 6.71 -12.24
CA GLY A 304 2.61 6.52 -13.69
C GLY A 304 3.06 7.77 -14.42
N ASP A 305 2.39 8.08 -15.53
CA ASP A 305 2.59 9.37 -16.20
C ASP A 305 2.09 10.52 -15.31
N ILE A 306 2.98 11.46 -15.01
CA ILE A 306 2.70 12.64 -14.19
C ILE A 306 1.72 13.60 -14.88
N SER A 307 1.67 13.60 -16.22
CA SER A 307 0.84 14.52 -17.03
C SER A 307 -0.66 14.36 -16.78
N ARG A 308 -1.08 13.19 -16.26
CA ARG A 308 -2.48 12.90 -15.92
C ARG A 308 -3.00 13.72 -14.73
N PHE A 309 -2.12 14.40 -14.00
CA PHE A 309 -2.46 15.19 -12.83
C PHE A 309 -2.31 16.68 -13.13
N ASP A 310 -3.41 17.42 -13.04
CA ASP A 310 -3.45 18.85 -13.35
C ASP A 310 -2.54 19.69 -12.42
N ASN A 311 -2.35 19.24 -11.17
CA ASN A 311 -1.52 19.90 -10.16
C ASN A 311 -1.14 18.96 -9.00
N GLU A 312 -0.29 19.43 -8.09
CA GLU A 312 0.17 18.67 -6.93
C GLU A 312 -0.92 18.42 -5.89
N ALA A 313 -2.03 19.17 -5.92
CA ALA A 313 -3.21 18.89 -5.09
C ALA A 313 -4.00 17.69 -5.61
N ALA A 314 -4.13 17.53 -6.94
CA ALA A 314 -4.73 16.36 -7.56
C ALA A 314 -3.94 15.08 -7.22
N LEU A 315 -2.61 15.14 -7.29
CA LEU A 315 -1.75 14.02 -6.89
C LEU A 315 -1.89 13.68 -5.40
N ALA A 316 -1.98 14.68 -4.52
CA ALA A 316 -2.20 14.42 -3.10
C ALA A 316 -3.59 13.85 -2.79
N LYS A 317 -4.63 14.28 -3.51
CA LYS A 317 -5.96 13.66 -3.40
C LYS A 317 -5.89 12.19 -3.82
N TYR A 318 -5.16 11.87 -4.89
CA TYR A 318 -4.95 10.51 -5.34
C TYR A 318 -4.18 9.65 -4.32
N ALA A 319 -3.11 10.17 -3.71
CA ALA A 319 -2.42 9.50 -2.58
C ALA A 319 -3.27 9.47 -1.28
N GLY A 320 -4.36 10.24 -1.23
CA GLY A 320 -5.15 10.54 -0.03
C GLY A 320 -4.32 11.16 1.09
N LEU A 321 -3.38 12.03 0.73
CA LEU A 321 -2.70 12.98 1.62
C LEU A 321 -3.47 14.30 1.68
N VAL A 322 -4.78 14.19 1.91
CA VAL A 322 -5.70 15.32 2.05
C VAL A 322 -6.50 15.16 3.33
N TRP A 323 -6.82 16.27 3.97
CA TRP A 323 -7.56 16.30 5.23
C TRP A 323 -9.00 16.72 4.96
N ASN A 324 -9.94 16.06 5.62
CA ASN A 324 -11.35 16.42 5.53
C ASN A 324 -11.58 17.75 6.23
N LYS A 325 -12.04 18.79 5.53
CA LYS A 325 -12.45 20.03 6.21
C LYS A 325 -13.84 19.83 6.81
N TYR A 326 -13.99 20.08 8.11
CA TYR A 326 -15.28 20.16 8.77
C TYR A 326 -15.57 21.63 9.06
N GLN A 327 -16.40 22.23 8.21
CA GLN A 327 -16.79 23.63 8.33
C GLN A 327 -18.32 23.72 8.35
N SER A 328 -18.88 24.37 9.38
CA SER A 328 -20.31 24.64 9.51
C SER A 328 -20.54 26.11 9.86
N GLY A 329 -21.06 26.89 8.92
CA GLY A 329 -21.19 28.35 9.07
C GLY A 329 -19.83 28.99 9.41
N ASN A 330 -19.74 29.60 10.59
CA ASN A 330 -18.52 30.25 11.09
C ASN A 330 -17.55 29.30 11.84
N PHE A 331 -17.95 28.04 12.08
CA PHE A 331 -17.10 27.06 12.76
C PHE A 331 -16.20 26.32 11.78
N CYS A 332 -14.90 26.36 12.02
CA CYS A 332 -13.91 25.53 11.35
C CYS A 332 -13.27 24.59 12.36
N GLY A 333 -13.49 23.29 12.22
CA GLY A 333 -12.86 22.29 13.10
C GLY A 333 -11.35 22.29 12.94
N GLU A 334 -10.62 22.40 14.05
CA GLU A 334 -9.15 22.39 14.08
C GLU A 334 -8.58 20.97 13.95
N GLU A 335 -9.33 19.96 14.38
CA GLU A 335 -8.96 18.55 14.26
C GLU A 335 -9.67 17.88 13.08
N THR A 336 -8.91 17.67 12.01
CA THR A 336 -9.41 17.03 10.79
C THR A 336 -8.73 15.69 10.55
N SER A 337 -9.53 14.66 10.24
CA SER A 337 -9.01 13.34 9.90
C SER A 337 -8.45 13.30 8.47
N LEU A 338 -7.41 12.48 8.29
CA LEU A 338 -6.86 12.17 6.97
C LEU A 338 -7.88 11.38 6.15
N ALA A 339 -8.06 11.75 4.88
CA ALA A 339 -8.94 11.03 3.98
C ALA A 339 -8.44 9.61 3.74
N LYS A 340 -9.31 8.62 4.01
CA LYS A 340 -8.98 7.19 3.87
C LYS A 340 -9.20 6.63 2.45
N CYS A 341 -9.59 7.47 1.48
CA CYS A 341 -10.06 7.03 0.16
C CYS A 341 -9.04 7.19 -0.99
N GLY A 342 -7.74 7.08 -0.74
CA GLY A 342 -6.67 7.22 -1.75
C GLY A 342 -5.87 5.93 -2.00
N ASN A 343 -4.94 5.98 -2.94
CA ASN A 343 -4.00 4.89 -3.23
C ASN A 343 -3.08 4.64 -2.03
N GLN A 344 -3.33 3.54 -1.31
CA GLN A 344 -2.61 3.17 -0.10
C GLN A 344 -1.11 2.90 -0.34
N TYR A 345 -0.75 2.35 -1.50
CA TYR A 345 0.64 2.03 -1.84
C TYR A 345 1.44 3.30 -2.09
N LEU A 346 0.87 4.24 -2.87
CA LEU A 346 1.49 5.55 -3.08
C LEU A 346 1.68 6.29 -1.74
N ARG A 347 0.67 6.26 -0.87
CA ARG A 347 0.75 6.85 0.46
C ARG A 347 1.86 6.23 1.31
N TYR A 348 1.96 4.90 1.31
CA TYR A 348 3.01 4.17 2.01
C TYR A 348 4.39 4.64 1.54
N TYR A 349 4.66 4.60 0.24
CA TYR A 349 5.95 5.00 -0.31
C TYR A 349 6.29 6.48 -0.04
N LEU A 350 5.30 7.38 -0.05
CA LEU A 350 5.50 8.79 0.30
C LEU A 350 5.83 9.00 1.78
N VAL A 351 5.19 8.26 2.69
CA VAL A 351 5.46 8.36 4.13
C VAL A 351 6.82 7.76 4.47
N GLU A 352 7.18 6.63 3.85
CA GLU A 352 8.53 6.05 3.98
C GLU A 352 9.59 7.02 3.43
N ALA A 353 9.37 7.57 2.23
CA ALA A 353 10.25 8.58 1.66
C ALA A 353 10.44 9.77 2.61
N ALA A 354 9.35 10.29 3.19
CA ALA A 354 9.42 11.39 4.15
C ALA A 354 10.22 11.04 5.42
N ASN A 355 10.12 9.79 5.89
CA ASN A 355 10.86 9.32 7.06
C ASN A 355 12.37 9.23 6.79
N PHE A 356 12.80 8.88 5.57
CA PHE A 356 14.21 8.92 5.20
C PHE A 356 14.68 10.35 4.91
N VAL A 357 13.94 11.11 4.10
CA VAL A 357 14.33 12.48 3.70
C VAL A 357 14.49 13.39 4.91
N ARG A 358 13.66 13.27 5.97
CA ARG A 358 13.84 14.07 7.20
C ARG A 358 15.17 13.83 7.92
N MET A 359 15.81 12.66 7.71
CA MET A 359 17.09 12.30 8.34
C MET A 359 18.29 12.75 7.50
N HIS A 360 18.09 12.98 6.20
CA HIS A 360 19.15 13.28 5.24
C HIS A 360 19.08 14.68 4.64
N SER A 361 17.98 15.41 4.81
CA SER A 361 17.80 16.78 4.35
C SER A 361 17.47 17.70 5.53
N ASN A 362 18.28 18.74 5.71
CA ASN A 362 18.09 19.74 6.77
C ASN A 362 16.74 20.46 6.65
N GLU A 363 16.29 20.76 5.43
CA GLU A 363 15.02 21.46 5.20
C GLU A 363 13.82 20.62 5.65
N PHE A 364 13.79 19.35 5.26
CA PHE A 364 12.71 18.43 5.65
C PHE A 364 12.82 18.03 7.12
N GLY A 365 14.02 17.89 7.67
CA GLY A 365 14.27 17.66 9.10
C GLY A 365 13.74 18.82 9.95
N ALA A 366 14.04 20.07 9.58
CA ALA A 366 13.53 21.26 10.27
C ALA A 366 12.00 21.35 10.19
N TYR A 367 11.41 21.09 9.02
CA TYR A 367 9.96 21.06 8.86
C TYR A 367 9.30 19.97 9.72
N TYR A 368 9.87 18.77 9.72
CA TYR A 368 9.40 17.66 10.55
C TYR A 368 9.45 18.02 12.05
N ASN A 369 10.58 18.55 12.53
CA ASN A 369 10.74 18.93 13.94
C ASN A 369 9.77 20.03 14.36
N LYS A 370 9.55 21.03 13.50
CA LYS A 370 8.52 22.05 13.72
C LYS A 370 7.13 21.41 13.87
N LYS A 371 6.73 20.54 12.93
CA LYS A 371 5.42 19.85 12.98
C LYS A 371 5.27 18.88 14.13
N TYR A 372 6.38 18.29 14.60
CA TYR A 372 6.41 17.44 15.77
C TYR A 372 6.09 18.23 17.05
N GLY A 373 6.64 19.44 17.19
CA GLY A 373 6.42 20.31 18.35
C GLY A 373 5.06 21.03 18.39
N GLU A 374 4.31 21.07 17.27
CA GLU A 374 3.01 21.76 17.19
C GLU A 374 1.86 21.02 17.92
N VAL A 375 2.04 19.75 18.30
CA VAL A 375 0.97 18.93 18.91
C VAL A 375 1.46 18.10 20.08
N ASN A 376 0.53 17.70 20.95
CA ASN A 376 0.82 16.82 22.10
C ASN A 376 0.44 15.36 21.85
N LYS A 377 -0.36 15.06 20.81
CA LYS A 377 -0.83 13.70 20.49
C LYS A 377 -0.41 13.29 19.09
N HIS A 378 0.01 12.03 18.95
CA HIS A 378 0.42 11.42 17.69
C HIS A 378 1.48 12.23 16.91
N GLN A 379 2.37 12.92 17.63
CA GLN A 379 3.39 13.83 17.11
C GLN A 379 4.14 13.26 15.90
N HIS A 380 4.72 12.06 16.06
CA HIS A 380 5.51 11.41 15.02
C HIS A 380 4.69 11.13 13.75
N LYS A 381 3.55 10.44 13.88
CA LYS A 381 2.70 10.07 12.74
C LYS A 381 2.17 11.31 12.01
N ARG A 382 1.72 12.33 12.75
CA ARG A 382 1.22 13.59 12.17
C ARG A 382 2.34 14.35 11.45
N ALA A 383 3.50 14.52 12.09
CA ALA A 383 4.63 15.21 11.50
C ALA A 383 5.13 14.51 10.23
N LEU A 384 5.23 13.17 10.22
CA LEU A 384 5.60 12.41 9.03
C LEU A 384 4.62 12.61 7.87
N VAL A 385 3.31 12.49 8.11
CA VAL A 385 2.29 12.63 7.06
C VAL A 385 2.29 14.06 6.48
N LEU A 386 2.47 15.08 7.32
CA LEU A 386 2.62 16.46 6.85
C LEU A 386 3.90 16.66 6.04
N THR A 387 5.00 16.01 6.44
CA THR A 387 6.27 16.02 5.72
C THR A 387 6.14 15.32 4.37
N ALA A 388 5.41 14.20 4.31
CA ALA A 388 5.07 13.51 3.07
C ALA A 388 4.23 14.39 2.13
N ARG A 389 3.27 15.17 2.66
CA ARG A 389 2.52 16.14 1.85
C ARG A 389 3.42 17.24 1.28
N LYS A 390 4.38 17.74 2.05
CA LYS A 390 5.39 18.71 1.57
C LYS A 390 6.27 18.07 0.48
N LEU A 391 6.76 16.85 0.71
CA LEU A 391 7.60 16.11 -0.23
C LEU A 391 6.88 15.82 -1.55
N LEU A 392 5.59 15.50 -1.52
CA LEU A 392 4.78 15.27 -2.71
C LEU A 392 4.78 16.49 -3.65
N ARG A 393 4.76 17.72 -3.12
CA ARG A 393 4.82 18.94 -3.94
C ARG A 393 6.13 19.02 -4.72
N LEU A 394 7.24 18.70 -4.06
CA LEU A 394 8.56 18.63 -4.68
C LEU A 394 8.62 17.54 -5.76
N ILE A 395 8.14 16.34 -5.44
CA ILE A 395 8.07 15.21 -6.38
C ILE A 395 7.26 15.59 -7.62
N PHE A 396 6.09 16.22 -7.46
CA PHE A 396 5.27 16.67 -8.57
C PHE A 396 6.01 17.64 -9.48
N ALA A 397 6.67 18.66 -8.91
CA ALA A 397 7.45 19.64 -9.66
C ALA A 397 8.62 19.00 -10.41
N MET A 398 9.38 18.12 -9.75
CA MET A 398 10.54 17.44 -10.33
C MET A 398 10.15 16.51 -11.49
N LEU A 399 9.10 15.71 -11.32
CA LEU A 399 8.63 14.81 -12.37
C LEU A 399 8.02 15.58 -13.55
N SER A 400 7.25 16.63 -13.28
CA SER A 400 6.59 17.43 -14.33
C SER A 400 7.61 18.22 -15.17
N LYS A 401 8.66 18.75 -14.54
CA LYS A 401 9.71 19.52 -15.21
C LYS A 401 10.89 18.67 -15.72
N GLY A 402 10.96 17.39 -15.32
CA GLY A 402 12.12 16.52 -15.61
C GLY A 402 13.42 17.02 -14.98
N GLN A 403 13.35 17.71 -13.84
CA GLN A 403 14.51 18.34 -13.21
C GLN A 403 15.03 17.51 -12.03
N ILE A 404 16.36 17.54 -11.86
CA ILE A 404 17.05 16.95 -10.71
C ILE A 404 16.87 17.82 -9.46
N TYR A 405 16.98 17.20 -8.30
CA TYR A 405 16.90 17.89 -7.02
C TYR A 405 18.03 18.92 -6.88
N ARG A 406 17.69 20.11 -6.39
CA ARG A 406 18.63 21.17 -6.00
C ARG A 406 18.26 21.64 -4.60
N GLU A 407 19.25 21.77 -3.73
CA GLU A 407 19.04 22.35 -2.40
C GLU A 407 18.59 23.82 -2.50
N GLY A 408 17.59 24.21 -1.71
CA GLY A 408 17.09 25.59 -1.67
C GLY A 408 15.73 25.83 -2.33
N GLY A 409 14.98 24.78 -2.71
CA GLY A 409 13.55 24.90 -3.04
C GLY A 409 13.19 25.56 -4.38
N ASN A 410 14.18 25.96 -5.18
CA ASN A 410 13.97 26.47 -6.54
C ASN A 410 14.02 25.31 -7.55
N VAL A 411 12.88 24.63 -7.69
CA VAL A 411 12.59 23.72 -8.82
C VAL A 411 11.53 24.37 -9.70
#